data_AF-A0A1G1I6T5-F1
#
_entry.id   AF-A0A1G1I6T5-F1
#
_cell.length_a   1.000
_cell.length_b   1.000
_cell.length_c   1.000
_cell.angle_alpha   90.00
_cell.angle_beta   90.00
_cell.angle_gamma   90.00
#
_symmetry.space_group_name_H-M   'P 1'
#
loop_
_entity.id
_entity.type
_entity.pdbx_description
1 polymer ?
#
loop_
_entity_poly.entity_id
_entity_poly.type
_entity_poly.pdbx_seq_one_letter_code
_entity_poly.pdbx_strand_id
1 'polypeptide(L)'
;MPIIQAEPVQMAPRKAVDMAFGAVVMGTVGILIGWFMGGSAIPVTGALGVALGLVVGWLGGRRFLISILIGTVLGGLLAWMVAGIEKISWGAGAGAAMGGFLGVQASMLLDLWAERKQAAPPEEPQP
;
A
#
# COMPACT_ATOMS: atom_id res chain seq x y z
N MET A 1 6.96 -41.82 8.08
CA MET A 1 7.36 -40.43 7.75
C MET A 1 6.12 -39.71 7.25
N PRO A 2 5.64 -38.63 7.90
CA PRO A 2 4.49 -37.90 7.38
C PRO A 2 4.95 -37.09 6.16
N ILE A 3 4.28 -37.33 5.03
CA ILE A 3 4.39 -36.52 3.81
C ILE A 3 3.83 -35.14 4.16
N ILE A 4 4.68 -34.12 4.17
CA ILE A 4 4.25 -32.73 4.17
C ILE A 4 3.51 -32.51 2.85
N GLN A 5 2.18 -32.66 2.86
CA GLN A 5 1.34 -32.19 1.78
C GLN A 5 1.46 -30.66 1.78
N ALA A 6 2.27 -30.13 0.87
CA ALA A 6 2.16 -28.73 0.52
C ALA A 6 0.77 -28.55 -0.11
N GLU A 7 -0.20 -28.06 0.68
CA GLU A 7 -1.44 -27.57 0.11
C GLU A 7 -1.07 -26.58 -1.00
N PRO A 8 -1.51 -26.79 -2.25
CA PRO A 8 -1.33 -25.78 -3.27
C PRO A 8 -2.05 -24.55 -2.74
N VAL A 9 -1.29 -23.49 -2.45
CA VAL A 9 -1.82 -22.25 -1.90
C VAL A 9 -2.89 -21.76 -2.88
N GLN A 10 -4.15 -22.08 -2.56
CA GLN A 10 -5.28 -21.75 -3.40
C GLN A 10 -5.56 -20.28 -3.13
N MET A 11 -4.75 -19.43 -3.76
CA MET A 11 -4.85 -17.99 -3.65
C MET A 11 -6.17 -17.58 -4.26
N ALA A 12 -7.12 -17.13 -3.43
CA ALA A 12 -8.31 -16.48 -3.91
C ALA A 12 -7.89 -15.40 -4.94
N PRO A 13 -8.51 -15.35 -6.13
CA PRO A 13 -8.01 -14.55 -7.26
C PRO A 13 -7.78 -13.08 -6.91
N ARG A 14 -8.56 -12.55 -5.96
CA ARG A 14 -8.41 -11.19 -5.44
C ARG A 14 -7.08 -10.94 -4.71
N LYS A 15 -6.62 -11.89 -3.89
CA LYS A 15 -5.35 -11.80 -3.14
C LYS A 15 -4.14 -11.89 -4.08
N ALA A 16 -4.20 -12.75 -5.09
CA ALA A 16 -3.14 -12.85 -6.10
C ALA A 16 -2.98 -11.53 -6.88
N VAL A 17 -4.10 -10.87 -7.22
CA VAL A 17 -4.08 -9.55 -7.87
C VAL A 17 -3.49 -8.49 -6.93
N ASP A 18 -3.82 -8.50 -5.64
CA ASP A 18 -3.25 -7.57 -4.66
C ASP A 18 -1.74 -7.72 -4.50
N MET A 19 -1.25 -8.96 -4.45
CA MET A 19 0.19 -9.26 -4.45
C MET A 19 0.88 -8.80 -5.72
N ALA A 20 0.34 -9.12 -6.88
CA ALA A 20 0.92 -8.74 -8.17
C ALA A 20 0.96 -7.21 -8.30
N PHE A 21 -0.10 -6.52 -7.90
CA PHE A 21 -0.16 -5.07 -7.91
C PHE A 21 0.90 -4.46 -6.97
N GLY A 22 0.99 -4.94 -5.73
CA GLY A 22 1.99 -4.49 -4.77
C GLY A 22 3.42 -4.71 -5.29
N ALA A 23 3.69 -5.90 -5.84
CA ALA A 23 5.00 -6.25 -6.41
C ALA A 23 5.40 -5.36 -7.58
N VAL A 24 4.47 -5.07 -8.50
CA VAL A 24 4.74 -4.20 -9.65
C VAL A 24 5.00 -2.76 -9.20
N VAL A 25 4.15 -2.22 -8.34
CA VAL A 25 4.28 -0.83 -7.86
C VAL A 25 5.57 -0.65 -7.08
N MET A 26 5.79 -1.48 -6.06
CA MET A 26 6.96 -1.35 -5.18
C MET A 26 8.25 -1.77 -5.89
N GLY A 27 8.20 -2.73 -6.81
CA GLY A 27 9.33 -3.08 -7.68
C GLY A 27 9.74 -1.92 -8.58
N THR A 28 8.76 -1.23 -9.18
CA THR A 28 9.01 -0.03 -9.98
C THR A 28 9.66 1.07 -9.15
N VAL A 29 9.14 1.35 -7.94
CA VAL A 29 9.75 2.30 -6.99
C VAL A 29 11.18 1.89 -6.64
N GLY A 30 11.42 0.62 -6.33
CA GLY A 30 12.76 0.09 -6.03
C GLY A 30 13.74 0.30 -7.18
N ILE A 31 13.34 0.01 -8.42
CA ILE A 31 14.15 0.23 -9.62
C ILE A 31 14.46 1.73 -9.79
N LEU A 32 13.48 2.62 -9.61
CA LEU A 32 13.69 4.07 -9.69
C LEU A 32 14.70 4.56 -8.64
N ILE A 33 14.61 4.06 -7.40
CA ILE A 33 15.57 4.38 -6.33
C ILE A 33 16.97 3.88 -6.70
N GLY A 34 17.08 2.64 -7.19
CA GLY A 34 18.35 2.08 -7.66
C GLY A 34 18.97 2.88 -8.79
N TRP A 35 18.14 3.40 -9.69
CA TRP A 35 18.60 4.27 -10.78
C TRP A 35 19.19 5.58 -10.25
N PHE A 36 18.59 6.14 -9.20
CA PHE A 36 19.09 7.33 -8.52
C PHE A 36 20.39 7.08 -7.71
N MET A 37 20.56 5.88 -7.15
CA MET A 37 21.75 5.49 -6.38
C MET A 37 22.94 5.02 -7.23
N GLY A 38 22.73 4.75 -8.52
CA GLY A 38 23.75 4.27 -9.47
C GLY A 38 23.54 2.83 -9.93
N GLY A 39 24.02 2.51 -11.13
CA GLY A 39 23.64 1.31 -11.89
C GLY A 39 23.81 -0.05 -11.18
N SER A 40 24.73 -0.18 -10.23
CA SER A 40 24.94 -1.41 -9.45
C SER A 40 23.88 -1.64 -8.36
N ALA A 41 23.12 -0.62 -7.96
CA ALA A 41 22.10 -0.72 -6.92
C ALA A 41 20.73 -1.19 -7.45
N ILE A 42 20.51 -1.12 -8.77
CA ILE A 42 19.22 -1.43 -9.42
C ILE A 42 18.71 -2.85 -9.09
N PRO A 43 19.53 -3.93 -9.20
CA PRO A 43 19.03 -5.27 -8.92
C PRO A 43 18.64 -5.45 -7.45
N VAL A 44 19.40 -4.85 -6.53
CA VAL A 44 19.20 -4.98 -5.09
C VAL A 44 17.96 -4.22 -4.64
N THR A 45 17.86 -2.95 -5.04
CA THR A 45 16.73 -2.06 -4.68
C THR A 45 15.43 -2.49 -5.37
N GLY A 46 15.50 -2.95 -6.63
CA GLY A 46 14.38 -3.56 -7.34
C GLY A 46 13.89 -4.84 -6.67
N ALA A 47 14.80 -5.75 -6.31
CA ALA A 47 14.44 -6.99 -5.61
C ALA A 47 13.81 -6.71 -4.23
N LEU A 48 14.36 -5.76 -3.48
CA LEU A 48 13.77 -5.31 -2.21
C LEU A 48 12.38 -4.71 -2.43
N GLY A 49 12.21 -3.88 -3.46
CA GLY A 49 10.91 -3.32 -3.84
C GLY A 49 9.87 -4.39 -4.13
N VAL A 50 10.22 -5.38 -4.95
CA VAL A 50 9.34 -6.51 -5.27
C VAL A 50 9.01 -7.33 -4.02
N ALA A 51 10.02 -7.66 -3.19
CA ALA A 51 9.82 -8.43 -1.96
C ALA A 51 8.87 -7.72 -0.98
N LEU A 52 9.08 -6.42 -0.75
CA LEU A 52 8.19 -5.61 0.08
C LEU A 52 6.79 -5.51 -0.53
N GLY A 53 6.68 -5.36 -1.85
CA GLY A 53 5.40 -5.33 -2.56
C GLY A 53 4.59 -6.61 -2.41
N LEU A 54 5.25 -7.77 -2.46
CA LEU A 54 4.63 -9.07 -2.24
C LEU A 54 4.12 -9.22 -0.79
N VAL A 55 4.92 -8.81 0.20
CA VAL A 55 4.52 -8.85 1.62
C VAL A 55 3.30 -7.94 1.87
N VAL A 56 3.33 -6.71 1.37
CA VAL A 56 2.21 -5.75 1.53
C VAL A 56 0.94 -6.25 0.83
N GLY A 57 1.07 -6.81 -0.37
CA GLY A 57 -0.06 -7.37 -1.10
C GLY A 57 -0.63 -8.64 -0.46
N TRP A 58 0.21 -9.47 0.16
CA TRP A 58 -0.24 -10.64 0.93
C TRP A 58 -1.06 -10.25 2.16
N LEU A 59 -0.68 -9.16 2.83
CA LEU A 59 -1.39 -8.62 4.00
C LEU A 59 -2.74 -7.97 3.64
N GLY A 60 -3.19 -8.03 2.37
CA GLY A 60 -4.45 -7.42 1.92
C GLY A 60 -4.37 -5.89 1.84
N GLY A 61 -3.15 -5.35 1.72
CA GLY A 61 -2.84 -3.95 1.94
C GLY A 61 -3.25 -2.98 0.83
N ARG A 62 -4.19 -3.29 -0.07
CA ARG A 62 -4.53 -2.36 -1.19
C ARG A 62 -4.87 -0.95 -0.69
N ARG A 63 -5.70 -0.85 0.36
CA ARG A 63 -6.08 0.44 0.97
C ARG A 63 -4.91 1.10 1.69
N PHE A 64 -4.06 0.30 2.35
CA PHE A 64 -2.84 0.75 3.03
C PHE A 64 -1.79 1.29 2.05
N LEU A 65 -1.61 0.63 0.91
CA LEU A 65 -0.68 1.04 -0.14
C LEU A 65 -1.15 2.36 -0.77
N ILE A 66 -2.46 2.49 -1.02
CA ILE A 66 -3.06 3.73 -1.51
C ILE A 66 -2.90 4.86 -0.49
N SER A 67 -3.13 4.61 0.80
CA SER A 67 -3.02 5.65 1.82
C SER A 67 -1.59 6.12 2.05
N ILE A 68 -0.61 5.20 2.03
CA ILE A 68 0.82 5.53 2.04
C ILE A 68 1.15 6.37 0.80
N LEU A 69 0.69 5.96 -0.38
CA LEU A 69 0.97 6.68 -1.62
C LEU A 69 0.42 8.11 -1.57
N ILE A 70 -0.83 8.28 -1.14
CA ILE A 70 -1.46 9.59 -0.94
C ILE A 70 -0.66 10.42 0.07
N GLY A 71 -0.32 9.83 1.23
CA GLY A 71 0.49 10.50 2.24
C GLY A 71 1.87 10.91 1.73
N THR A 72 2.51 10.07 0.93
CA THR A 72 3.83 10.35 0.31
C THR A 72 3.74 11.53 -0.65
N VAL A 73 2.72 11.55 -1.51
CA VAL A 73 2.49 12.66 -2.45
C VAL A 73 2.18 13.96 -1.70
N LEU A 74 1.27 13.91 -0.72
CA LEU A 74 0.89 15.09 0.06
C LEU A 74 2.06 15.61 0.91
N GLY A 75 2.81 14.73 1.58
CA GLY A 75 3.96 15.11 2.39
C GLY A 75 5.11 15.67 1.56
N GLY A 76 5.36 15.10 0.38
CA GLY A 76 6.34 15.63 -0.58
C GLY A 76 5.93 16.99 -1.13
N LEU A 77 4.63 17.15 -1.47
CA LEU A 77 4.08 18.41 -1.96
C LEU A 77 4.13 19.51 -0.89
N LEU A 78 3.74 19.21 0.35
CA LEU A 78 3.84 20.16 1.45
C LEU A 78 5.31 20.56 1.71
N ALA A 79 6.23 19.60 1.74
CA ALA A 79 7.64 19.91 1.92
C ALA A 79 8.21 20.74 0.78
N TRP A 80 7.76 20.50 -0.46
CA TRP A 80 8.12 21.36 -1.59
C TRP A 80 7.64 22.80 -1.40
N MET A 81 6.37 22.98 -1.01
CA MET A 81 5.77 24.31 -0.83
C MET A 81 6.38 25.09 0.34
N VAL A 82 6.78 24.40 1.41
CA VAL A 82 7.25 25.04 2.66
C VAL A 82 8.77 25.20 2.70
N ALA A 83 9.52 24.20 2.21
CA ALA A 83 10.96 24.09 2.43
C ALA A 83 11.77 23.90 1.12
N GLY A 84 11.12 24.00 -0.04
CA GLY A 84 11.78 23.91 -1.34
C GLY A 84 12.12 22.49 -1.80
N ILE A 85 12.76 22.39 -2.98
CA ILE A 85 13.02 21.12 -3.69
C ILE A 85 13.92 20.18 -2.86
N GLU A 86 14.83 20.72 -2.07
CA GLU A 86 15.83 19.96 -1.31
C GLU A 86 15.24 19.07 -0.20
N LYS A 87 14.01 19.38 0.26
CA LYS A 87 13.36 18.67 1.37
C LYS A 87 12.23 17.75 0.93
N ILE A 88 11.94 17.66 -0.37
CA ILE A 88 10.84 16.84 -0.91
C ILE A 88 10.96 15.39 -0.46
N SER A 89 12.14 14.78 -0.53
CA SER A 89 12.34 13.38 -0.14
C SER A 89 12.07 13.12 1.35
N TRP A 90 12.41 14.07 2.22
CA TRP A 90 12.14 13.98 3.66
C TRP A 90 10.65 14.13 3.95
N GLY A 91 9.98 15.09 3.30
CA GLY A 91 8.54 15.28 3.39
C GLY A 91 7.74 14.11 2.85
N ALA A 92 8.19 13.54 1.72
CA ALA A 92 7.60 12.34 1.13
C ALA A 92 7.71 11.15 2.09
N GLY A 93 8.88 10.93 2.70
CA GLY A 93 9.08 9.87 3.69
C GLY A 93 8.21 10.03 4.95
N ALA A 94 8.15 11.24 5.51
CA ALA A 94 7.29 11.53 6.66
C ALA A 94 5.80 11.36 6.32
N GLY A 95 5.39 11.85 5.15
CA GLY A 95 4.04 11.72 4.63
C GLY A 95 3.65 10.27 4.37
N ALA A 96 4.57 9.44 3.86
CA ALA A 96 4.38 8.01 3.69
C ALA A 96 4.05 7.33 5.03
N ALA A 97 4.83 7.63 6.08
CA ALA A 97 4.63 7.07 7.40
C ALA A 97 3.28 7.48 8.02
N MET A 98 2.94 8.77 7.97
CA MET A 98 1.67 9.29 8.48
C MET A 98 0.47 8.78 7.66
N GLY A 99 0.58 8.75 6.33
CA GLY A 99 -0.45 8.25 5.43
C GLY A 99 -0.72 6.76 5.61
N GLY A 100 0.30 5.98 5.94
CA GLY A 100 0.16 4.58 6.33
C GLY A 100 -0.67 4.42 7.60
N PHE A 101 -0.33 5.14 8.66
CA PHE A 101 -1.06 5.07 9.93
C PHE A 101 -2.51 5.57 9.81
N LEU A 102 -2.70 6.72 9.16
CA LEU A 102 -4.04 7.30 8.95
C LEU A 102 -4.90 6.43 8.03
N GLY A 103 -4.31 5.78 7.04
CA GLY A 103 -5.04 4.87 6.16
C GLY A 103 -5.60 3.64 6.87
N VAL A 104 -4.83 3.08 7.82
CA VAL A 104 -5.31 1.97 8.65
C VAL A 104 -6.49 2.42 9.51
N GLN A 105 -6.35 3.56 10.20
CA GLN A 105 -7.41 4.13 11.04
C GLN A 105 -8.67 4.46 10.23
N ALA A 106 -8.50 5.08 9.06
CA ALA A 106 -9.61 5.40 8.16
C ALA A 106 -10.29 4.15 7.61
N SER A 107 -9.53 3.09 7.30
CA SER A 107 -10.11 1.84 6.79
C SER A 107 -11.01 1.17 7.83
N MET A 108 -10.60 1.15 9.11
CA MET A 108 -11.42 0.63 10.19
C MET A 108 -12.71 1.43 10.40
N LEU A 109 -12.63 2.77 10.33
CA LEU A 109 -13.80 3.63 10.46
C LEU A 109 -14.77 3.47 9.28
N LEU A 110 -14.23 3.36 8.06
CA LEU A 110 -15.03 3.15 6.85
C LEU A 110 -15.71 1.77 6.84
N ASP A 111 -15.04 0.74 7.35
CA ASP A 111 -15.65 -0.58 7.49
C ASP A 111 -16.82 -0.53 8.49
N LEU A 112 -16.66 0.16 9.63
CA LEU A 112 -17.75 0.40 10.59
C LEU A 112 -18.93 1.16 9.96
N TRP A 113 -18.65 2.14 9.10
CA TRP A 113 -19.69 2.91 8.40
C TRP A 113 -20.41 2.07 7.34
N ALA A 114 -19.68 1.21 6.63
CA ALA A 114 -20.27 0.29 5.65
C ALA A 114 -21.19 -0.72 6.35
N GLU A 115 -20.77 -1.28 7.49
CA GLU A 115 -21.58 -2.17 8.32
C GLU A 115 -22.85 -1.48 8.84
N ARG A 116 -22.72 -0.24 9.34
CA ARG A 116 -23.88 0.55 9.79
C ARG A 116 -24.89 0.83 8.69
N LYS A 117 -24.42 1.14 7.47
CA LYS A 117 -25.30 1.44 6.33
C LYS A 117 -26.02 0.18 5.81
N GLN A 118 -25.42 -1.00 5.99
CA GLN A 118 -26.04 -2.28 5.66
C GLN A 118 -27.01 -2.78 6.74
N ALA A 119 -26.80 -2.37 7.99
CA ALA A 119 -27.69 -2.70 9.12
C ALA A 119 -28.88 -1.73 9.28
N ALA A 120 -28.91 -0.62 8.55
CA ALA A 120 -30.09 0.24 8.48
C ALA A 120 -31.20 -0.51 7.70
N PRO A 121 -32.36 -0.81 8.31
CA PRO A 121 -33.45 -1.50 7.61
C PRO A 121 -33.93 -0.64 6.42
N PRO A 122 -34.45 -1.26 5.34
CA PRO A 122 -35.07 -0.50 4.28
C PRO A 122 -36.19 0.32 4.90
N GLU A 123 -36.17 1.64 4.72
CA GLU A 123 -37.35 2.47 4.91
C GLU A 123 -38.45 1.90 4.01
N GLU A 124 -39.30 1.05 4.59
CA GLU A 124 -40.59 0.72 4.01
C GLU A 124 -41.32 2.06 3.81
N PRO A 125 -41.73 2.40 2.58
CA PRO A 125 -42.63 3.51 2.36
C PRO A 125 -43.92 3.17 3.10
N GLN A 126 -44.16 3.83 4.24
CA GLN A 126 -45.42 3.73 4.95
C GLN A 126 -46.52 4.36 4.07
N PRO A 127 -47.70 3.72 3.99
CA PRO A 127 -48.71 3.94 2.95
C PRO A 127 -49.35 5.34 2.95
#